data_AF-A0A7C6Y1A1-F1
#
_entry.id   AF-A0A7C6Y1A1-F1
#
_cell.length_a   1.000
_cell.length_b   1.000
_cell.length_c   1.000
_cell.angle_alpha   90.00
_cell.angle_beta   90.00
_cell.angle_gamma   90.00
#
_symmetry.space_group_name_H-M   'P 1'
#
loop_
_entity.id
_entity.type
_entity.pdbx_description
1 polymer ?
#
loop_
_entity_poly.entity_id
_entity_poly.type
_entity_poly.pdbx_seq_one_letter_code
_entity_poly.pdbx_strand_id
1 'polypeptide(L)' 'MHRERLSYCEAARQFDVDDKRVAAWERIHLAEGPDGLAVERRGRKSTGRPKKLPQKVEEDLLAEVQHLRAETLSIPDS' A
#
# COMPACT_ATOMS: atom_id res chain seq x y z
N MET A 1 -26.93 -0.55 1.51
CA MET A 1 -28.01 -1.15 0.68
C MET A 1 -29.08 -1.78 1.54
N HIS A 2 -28.74 -2.71 2.44
CA HIS A 2 -29.72 -3.43 3.25
C HIS A 2 -30.52 -2.54 4.23
N ARG A 3 -29.89 -1.50 4.81
CA ARG A 3 -30.56 -0.52 5.69
C ARG A 3 -31.39 0.54 4.96
N GLU A 4 -30.99 0.88 3.74
CA GLU A 4 -31.57 1.99 2.96
C GLU A 4 -32.61 1.49 1.94
N ARG A 5 -32.92 0.19 1.93
CA ARG A 5 -33.85 -0.51 1.00
C ARG A 5 -33.50 -0.36 -0.49
N LEU A 6 -32.30 0.12 -0.80
CA LEU A 6 -31.75 0.21 -2.16
C LEU A 6 -31.20 -1.15 -2.58
N SER A 7 -31.52 -1.58 -3.80
CA SER A 7 -30.92 -2.78 -4.38
C SER A 7 -29.48 -2.51 -4.83
N TYR A 8 -28.65 -3.56 -4.89
CA TYR A 8 -27.28 -3.44 -5.40
C TYR A 8 -27.24 -2.95 -6.85
N CYS A 9 -28.22 -3.35 -7.68
CA CYS A 9 -28.32 -2.93 -9.08
C CYS A 9 -28.60 -1.43 -9.22
N GLU A 10 -29.43 -0.86 -8.35
CA GLU A 10 -29.72 0.57 -8.38
C GLU A 10 -28.51 1.39 -7.96
N ALA A 11 -27.80 0.95 -6.91
CA ALA A 11 -26.56 1.59 -6.49
C ALA A 11 -25.46 1.48 -7.56
N ALA A 12 -25.32 0.31 -8.17
CA ALA A 12 -24.41 0.08 -9.29
C ALA A 12 -24.64 1.10 -10.41
N ARG A 13 -25.91 1.36 -10.77
CA ARG A 13 -26.28 2.36 -11.79
C ARG A 13 -25.95 3.80 -11.38
N GLN A 14 -26.11 4.16 -10.12
CA GLN A 14 -25.80 5.53 -9.65
C GLN A 14 -24.31 5.86 -9.76
N PHE A 15 -23.45 4.86 -9.53
CA PHE A 15 -22.00 5.03 -9.51
C PHE A 15 -21.30 4.49 -10.77
N ASP A 16 -22.05 4.02 -11.76
CA ASP A 16 -21.56 3.36 -12.97
C ASP A 16 -20.51 2.27 -12.67
N VAL A 17 -20.85 1.40 -11.71
CA VAL A 17 -20.00 0.27 -11.28
C VAL A 17 -20.74 -1.05 -11.40
N ASP A 18 -19.99 -2.15 -11.33
CA ASP A 18 -20.54 -3.51 -11.28
C ASP A 18 -21.25 -3.78 -9.93
N ASP A 19 -22.39 -4.46 -9.97
CA ASP A 19 -23.20 -4.81 -8.80
C ASP A 19 -22.46 -5.69 -7.79
N LYS A 20 -21.59 -6.60 -8.26
CA LYS A 20 -20.73 -7.43 -7.40
C LYS A 20 -19.71 -6.58 -6.66
N ARG A 21 -19.26 -5.47 -7.26
CA ARG A 21 -18.34 -4.53 -6.59
C ARG A 21 -19.04 -3.80 -5.46
N VAL A 22 -20.29 -3.39 -5.64
CA VAL A 22 -21.11 -2.79 -4.57
C VAL A 22 -21.33 -3.78 -3.42
N ALA A 23 -21.64 -5.04 -3.74
CA ALA A 23 -21.81 -6.08 -2.70
C ALA A 23 -20.51 -6.36 -1.93
N ALA A 24 -19.35 -6.32 -2.61
CA ALA A 24 -18.06 -6.44 -1.96
C ALA A 24 -17.79 -5.25 -1.02
N TRP A 25 -18.03 -4.03 -1.47
CA TRP A 25 -17.88 -2.83 -0.63
C TRP A 25 -18.80 -2.84 0.60
N GLU A 26 -20.06 -3.27 0.46
CA GLU A 26 -20.96 -3.35 1.61
C GLU A 26 -20.46 -4.37 2.63
N ARG A 27 -19.98 -5.54 2.19
CA ARG A 27 -19.38 -6.53 3.09
C ARG A 27 -18.19 -5.95 3.86
N ILE A 28 -17.30 -5.24 3.16
CA ILE A 28 -16.11 -4.61 3.76
C ILE A 28 -16.53 -3.56 4.78
N HIS A 29 -17.48 -2.69 4.40
CA HIS A 29 -17.96 -1.64 5.27
C HIS A 29 -18.61 -2.19 6.54
N LEU A 30 -19.34 -3.30 6.46
CA LEU A 30 -19.96 -3.95 7.62
C LEU A 30 -18.96 -4.68 8.51
N ALA A 31 -17.90 -5.27 7.93
CA ALA A 31 -16.92 -6.05 8.68
C ALA A 31 -15.78 -5.19 9.27
N GLU A 32 -15.32 -4.19 8.52
CA GLU A 32 -14.10 -3.42 8.81
C GLU A 32 -14.36 -1.92 8.91
N GLY A 33 -15.59 -1.47 8.66
CA GLY A 33 -15.93 -0.05 8.64
C GLY A 33 -15.44 0.67 7.37
N PRO A 34 -15.54 2.01 7.35
CA PRO A 34 -15.11 2.82 6.20
C PRO A 34 -13.61 2.70 5.92
N ASP A 35 -12.79 2.53 6.97
CA ASP A 35 -11.33 2.40 6.84
C ASP A 35 -10.93 1.15 6.03
N GLY A 36 -11.72 0.08 6.12
CA GLY A 36 -11.52 -1.14 5.33
C GLY A 36 -11.61 -0.93 3.82
N LEU A 37 -12.30 0.10 3.35
CA LEU A 37 -12.37 0.44 1.92
C LEU A 37 -11.09 1.09 1.39
N ALA A 38 -10.31 1.74 2.26
CA ALA A 38 -9.02 2.36 1.91
C ALA A 38 -7.86 1.34 1.91
N VAL A 39 -8.08 0.15 2.47
CA VAL A 39 -7.07 -0.92 2.49
C VAL A 39 -6.89 -1.48 1.08
N GLU A 40 -5.69 -1.31 0.53
CA GLU A 40 -5.30 -1.94 -0.73
C GLU A 40 -5.17 -3.46 -0.53
N ARG A 41 -6.07 -4.22 -1.15
CA ARG A 41 -6.12 -5.69 -1.07
C ARG A 41 -5.64 -6.39 -2.34
N ARG A 42 -5.24 -5.64 -3.37
CA ARG A 42 -4.57 -6.23 -4.53
C ARG A 42 -3.23 -6.83 -4.07
N GLY A 43 -3.07 -8.12 -4.30
CA GLY A 43 -1.78 -8.79 -4.20
C GLY A 43 -0.80 -8.22 -5.22
N ARG A 44 0.48 -8.18 -4.82
CA ARG A 44 1.60 -7.44 -5.45
C ARG A 44 1.43 -5.93 -5.39
N LYS A 45 2.00 -5.32 -4.33
CA LYS A 45 2.78 -4.11 -4.57
C LYS A 45 3.84 -4.53 -5.59
N SER A 46 3.69 -4.11 -6.84
CA SER A 46 4.85 -3.98 -7.70
C SER A 46 5.68 -2.82 -7.16
N THR A 47 6.26 -2.98 -5.98
CA THR A 47 7.64 -2.57 -5.82
C THR A 47 8.37 -3.48 -6.79
N GLY A 48 8.44 -3.08 -8.07
CA GLY A 48 9.20 -3.84 -9.05
C GLY A 48 10.56 -4.17 -8.43
N ARG A 49 11.16 -5.30 -8.81
CA ARG A 49 12.52 -5.61 -8.33
C ARG A 49 13.36 -4.35 -8.57
N PRO A 50 13.90 -3.69 -7.52
CA PRO A 50 14.80 -2.57 -7.76
C PRO A 50 15.89 -3.08 -8.69
N LYS A 51 16.26 -2.28 -9.69
CA LYS A 51 17.33 -2.66 -10.62
C LYS A 51 18.53 -3.06 -9.75
N LYS A 52 19.00 -4.30 -9.90
CA LYS A 52 20.22 -4.72 -9.24
C LYS A 52 21.32 -3.77 -9.68
N LEU A 53 21.94 -3.09 -8.73
CA LEU A 53 23.15 -2.33 -9.00
C LEU A 53 24.23 -3.34 -9.44
N PRO A 54 25.18 -2.94 -10.29
CA PRO A 54 26.39 -3.72 -10.48
C PRO A 54 27.05 -3.95 -9.12
N GLN A 55 27.54 -5.16 -8.88
CA GLN A 55 28.10 -5.58 -7.58
C GLN A 55 29.14 -4.58 -7.03
N LYS A 56 30.00 -4.06 -7.91
CA LYS A 56 30.99 -3.04 -7.56
C LYS A 56 30.37 -1.77 -6.96
N VAL A 57 29.27 -1.28 -7.55
CA VAL A 57 28.60 -0.07 -7.08
C VAL A 57 27.95 -0.32 -5.71
N GLU A 58 27.44 -1.53 -5.48
CA GLU A 58 26.87 -1.91 -4.19
C GLU A 58 27.94 -2.01 -3.09
N GLU A 59 29.09 -2.61 -3.39
CA GLU A 59 30.24 -2.68 -2.49
C GLU A 59 30.80 -1.29 -2.14
N ASP A 60 30.97 -0.42 -3.13
CA ASP A 60 31.45 0.96 -2.94
C ASP A 60 30.48 1.76 -2.05
N LEU A 61 29.17 1.65 -2.27
CA LEU A 61 28.15 2.31 -1.44
C LEU A 61 28.12 1.78 -0.02
N LEU A 62 28.31 0.47 0.18
CA LEU A 62 28.37 -0.13 1.51
C LEU A 62 29.60 0.34 2.29
N ALA A 63 30.75 0.46 1.63
CA ALA A 63 31.97 1.00 2.23
C ALA A 63 31.78 2.47 2.67
N GLU A 64 31.16 3.28 1.81
CA GLU A 64 30.87 4.68 2.13
C GLU A 64 29.90 4.81 3.32
N VAL A 65 28.84 3.99 3.35
CA VAL A 65 27.91 3.97 4.49
C VAL A 65 28.61 3.56 5.79
N GLN A 66 29.56 2.62 5.74
CA GLN A 66 30.34 2.24 6.91
C GLN A 66 31.26 3.37 7.39
N HIS A 67 31.89 4.10 6.46
CA HIS A 67 32.69 5.29 6.75
C HIS A 67 31.85 6.38 7.42
N LEU A 68 30.72 6.75 6.80
CA LEU A 68 29.80 7.77 7.34
C LEU A 68 29.23 7.39 8.71
N ARG A 69 28.96 6.10 8.95
CA ARG A 69 28.55 5.61 10.28
C ARG A 69 29.65 5.77 11.31
N ALA A 70 30.89 5.45 10.94
CA ALA A 70 32.03 5.65 11.84
C ALA A 70 32.22 7.13 12.18
N GLU A 71 32.10 8.02 11.20
CA GLU A 71 32.17 9.46 11.41
C GLU A 71 31.03 9.97 12.29
N THR A 72 29.78 9.58 12.01
CA THR A 72 28.61 10.03 12.79
C THR A 72 28.56 9.44 14.20
N LEU A 73 29.00 8.20 14.41
CA LEU A 73 29.15 7.60 15.75
C LEU A 73 30.34 8.19 16.52
N SER A 74 31.31 8.78 15.83
CA SER A 74 32.48 9.44 16.41
C SER A 74 32.25 10.91 16.72
N ILE A 75 31.08 11.49 16.38
CA ILE A 75 30.69 12.82 16.83
C ILE A 75 30.01 12.65 18.20
N PRO A 76 30.68 12.92 19.33
CA PRO A 76 29.98 13.05 20.60
C PRO A 76 29.06 14.27 20.50
N ASP A 77 27.76 14.05 20.69
CA ASP A 77 26.77 15.12 20.90
C ASP A 77 27.34 16.12 21.92
N SER A 78 27.76 17.29 21.43
CA SER A 78 28.25 18.43 22.21
C SER A 78 27.15 19.46 22.38
#